data_AF-H5U2A5-F1
#
_entry.id   AF-H5U2A5-F1
#
_cell.length_a   1.000
_cell.length_b   1.000
_cell.length_c   1.000
_cell.angle_alpha   90.00
_cell.angle_beta   90.00
_cell.angle_gamma   90.00
#
_symmetry.space_group_name_H-M   'P 1'
#
loop_
_entity.id
_entity.type
_entity.pdbx_description
1 polymer ?
#
loop_
_entity_poly.entity_id
_entity_poly.type
_entity_poly.pdbx_seq_one_letter_code
_entity_poly.pdbx_strand_id
1 'polypeptide(L)'
;MATSFGAGAALADPFPVTTDVVAAQRDGLTGPADAAPAGANRPDCHDRYDRDPVILVHGTTSNQSSAWSFLAPTLANAGFCVYTFTFGQVPGSGSVGGLAPRAESTQQ
;
A
#
# COMPACT_ATOMS: atom_id res chain seq x y z
N MET A 1 -16.13 23.66 40.79
CA MET A 1 -14.85 23.08 40.32
C MET A 1 -15.07 22.64 38.89
N ALA A 2 -14.46 23.31 37.91
CA ALA A 2 -14.54 22.94 36.50
C ALA A 2 -13.29 22.14 36.14
N THR A 3 -13.46 20.90 35.69
CA THR A 3 -12.40 20.07 35.11
C THR A 3 -12.33 20.36 33.62
N SER A 4 -11.21 20.94 33.18
CA SER A 4 -10.84 21.07 31.78
C SER A 4 -10.17 19.78 31.30
N PHE A 5 -10.73 19.16 30.25
CA PHE A 5 -10.04 18.11 29.49
C PHE A 5 -9.34 18.76 28.30
N GLY A 6 -8.02 18.90 28.39
CA GLY A 6 -7.19 19.23 27.23
C GLY A 6 -7.01 17.97 26.38
N ALA A 7 -7.69 17.89 25.23
CA ALA A 7 -7.40 16.89 24.22
C ALA A 7 -6.14 17.31 23.45
N GLY A 8 -4.98 16.77 23.84
CA GLY A 8 -3.82 16.77 22.96
C GLY A 8 -4.11 15.86 21.77
N ALA A 9 -3.93 16.36 20.55
CA ALA A 9 -4.03 15.51 19.36
C ALA A 9 -2.93 14.45 19.43
N ALA A 10 -3.30 13.18 19.60
CA ALA A 10 -2.39 12.07 19.39
C ALA A 10 -2.01 12.06 17.90
N LEU A 11 -0.77 12.41 17.58
CA LEU A 11 -0.22 12.15 16.26
C LEU A 11 -0.03 10.64 16.16
N ALA A 12 -0.69 10.01 15.19
CA ALA A 12 -0.44 8.61 14.89
C ALA A 12 1.05 8.43 14.54
N ASP A 13 1.66 7.35 15.04
CA ASP A 13 3.03 7.00 14.66
C ASP A 13 3.12 6.84 13.13
N PRO A 14 4.23 7.27 12.51
CA PRO A 14 4.41 7.14 11.07
C PRO A 14 4.41 5.67 10.65
N PHE A 15 3.88 5.38 9.47
CA PHE A 15 3.91 4.05 8.88
C PHE A 15 5.37 3.62 8.62
N PRO A 16 5.74 2.35 8.91
CA PRO A 16 7.10 1.86 8.71
C PRO A 16 7.47 1.86 7.22
N VAL A 17 8.59 2.51 6.89
CA VAL A 17 9.14 2.56 5.53
C VAL A 17 10.23 1.48 5.38
N THR A 18 10.05 0.56 4.44
CA THR A 18 11.05 -0.49 4.15
C THR A 18 12.04 0.04 3.12
N THR A 19 13.28 0.31 3.53
CA THR A 19 14.36 0.78 2.64
C THR A 19 15.24 -0.36 2.11
N ASP A 20 15.20 -1.53 2.77
CA ASP A 20 15.87 -2.74 2.31
C ASP A 20 15.03 -3.41 1.23
N VAL A 21 15.50 -3.28 -0.01
CA VAL A 21 14.88 -3.88 -1.19
C VAL A 21 14.82 -5.40 -1.09
N VAL A 22 15.87 -6.06 -0.59
CA VAL A 22 15.89 -7.53 -0.47
C VAL A 22 14.84 -8.01 0.53
N ALA A 23 14.68 -7.29 1.64
CA ALA A 23 13.63 -7.57 2.61
C ALA A 23 12.23 -7.35 2.01
N ALA A 24 12.01 -6.23 1.30
CA ALA A 24 10.74 -5.95 0.65
C ALA A 24 10.35 -7.04 -0.37
N GLN A 25 11.28 -7.48 -1.22
CA GLN A 25 11.03 -8.59 -2.14
C GLN A 25 10.75 -9.90 -1.41
N ARG A 26 11.59 -10.28 -0.44
CA ARG A 26 11.40 -11.55 0.29
C ARG A 26 10.04 -11.58 0.98
N ASP A 27 9.72 -10.55 1.75
CA ASP A 27 8.51 -10.54 2.57
C ASP A 27 7.27 -10.39 1.67
N GLY A 28 7.34 -9.56 0.63
CA GLY A 28 6.25 -9.39 -0.33
C GLY A 28 5.98 -10.63 -1.18
N LEU A 29 7.01 -11.38 -1.60
CA LEU A 29 6.86 -12.55 -2.47
C LEU A 29 6.57 -13.85 -1.72
N THR A 30 6.83 -13.88 -0.40
CA THR A 30 6.48 -15.04 0.46
C THR A 30 5.17 -14.86 1.23
N GLY A 31 4.66 -13.63 1.30
CA GLY A 31 3.36 -13.31 1.89
C GLY A 31 2.18 -13.45 0.93
N PRO A 32 0.96 -13.13 1.38
CA PRO A 32 -0.24 -13.09 0.53
C PRO A 32 -0.11 -12.05 -0.60
N ALA A 33 -0.64 -12.37 -1.78
CA ALA A 33 -0.62 -11.47 -2.93
C ALA A 33 -1.37 -10.15 -2.68
N ASP A 34 -2.42 -10.19 -1.87
CA ASP A 34 -3.31 -9.08 -1.53
C ASP A 34 -2.90 -8.36 -0.23
N ALA A 35 -1.74 -8.69 0.35
CA ALA A 35 -1.22 -8.02 1.54
C ALA A 35 -0.74 -6.61 1.19
N ALA A 36 -1.39 -5.58 1.71
CA ALA A 36 -1.06 -4.19 1.39
C ALA A 36 0.19 -3.73 2.17
N PRO A 37 1.09 -2.96 1.55
CA PRO A 37 2.16 -2.31 2.29
C PRO A 37 1.59 -1.31 3.29
N ALA A 38 2.37 -0.99 4.33
CA ALA A 38 1.93 -0.09 5.38
C ALA A 38 1.44 1.26 4.83
N GLY A 39 0.32 1.74 5.37
CA GLY A 39 -0.28 3.02 4.98
C GLY A 39 -1.14 2.99 3.71
N ALA A 40 -1.09 1.91 2.91
CA ALA A 40 -1.96 1.77 1.74
C ALA A 40 -3.35 1.19 2.09
N ASN A 41 -4.32 1.40 1.19
CA ASN A 41 -5.66 0.80 1.24
C ASN A 41 -6.45 1.11 2.52
N ARG A 42 -6.27 2.31 3.08
CA ARG A 42 -7.01 2.78 4.24
C ARG A 42 -8.43 3.23 3.86
N PRO A 43 -9.50 2.61 4.41
CA PRO A 43 -10.87 2.93 4.02
C PRO A 43 -11.34 4.31 4.51
N ASP A 44 -10.71 4.82 5.58
CA ASP A 44 -11.00 6.09 6.24
C ASP A 44 -9.99 7.18 5.85
N CYS A 45 -9.27 7.00 4.73
CA CYS A 45 -8.25 7.96 4.35
C CYS A 45 -8.85 9.28 3.87
N HIS A 46 -8.31 10.39 4.38
CA HIS A 46 -8.58 11.74 3.91
C HIS A 46 -7.26 12.41 3.54
N ASP A 47 -7.14 12.88 2.30
CA ASP A 47 -5.95 13.61 1.86
C ASP A 47 -5.86 14.94 2.61
N ARG A 48 -4.65 15.29 3.06
CA ARG A 48 -4.43 16.50 3.87
C ARG A 48 -4.63 17.80 3.07
N TYR A 49 -4.53 17.74 1.75
CA TYR A 49 -4.47 18.90 0.86
C TYR A 49 -5.53 18.86 -0.25
N ASP A 50 -6.58 18.05 -0.09
CA ASP A 50 -7.69 17.90 -1.04
C ASP A 50 -7.23 17.51 -2.46
N ARG A 51 -6.26 16.59 -2.55
CA ARG A 51 -5.75 16.05 -3.81
C ARG A 51 -6.41 14.72 -4.17
N ASP A 52 -6.33 14.38 -5.45
CA ASP A 52 -6.67 13.05 -5.94
C ASP A 52 -5.80 11.96 -5.28
N PRO A 53 -6.37 10.76 -5.02
CA PRO A 53 -5.62 9.66 -4.45
C PRO A 53 -4.54 9.14 -5.39
N VAL A 54 -3.44 8.64 -4.82
CA VAL A 54 -2.37 8.00 -5.58
C VAL A 54 -2.65 6.51 -5.68
N ILE A 55 -2.75 6.00 -6.91
CA ILE A 55 -2.87 4.57 -7.19
C ILE A 55 -1.52 4.02 -7.65
N LEU A 56 -0.94 3.11 -6.87
CA LEU A 56 0.30 2.43 -7.21
C LEU A 56 -0.02 1.10 -7.92
N VAL A 57 0.59 0.89 -9.09
CA VAL A 57 0.32 -0.26 -9.96
C VAL A 57 1.62 -1.00 -10.23
N HIS A 58 1.76 -2.21 -9.69
CA HIS A 58 3.00 -2.99 -9.78
C HIS A 58 3.33 -3.43 -11.22
N GLY A 59 4.60 -3.82 -11.44
CA GLY A 59 5.05 -4.37 -12.72
C GLY A 59 4.81 -5.87 -12.87
N THR A 60 5.30 -6.45 -13.97
CA THR A 60 5.26 -7.89 -14.23
C THR A 60 5.96 -8.68 -13.12
N THR A 61 5.43 -9.86 -12.76
CA THR A 61 6.01 -10.77 -11.75
C THR A 61 6.20 -10.13 -10.37
N SER A 62 5.30 -9.23 -9.99
CA SER A 62 5.33 -8.50 -8.73
C SER A 62 3.96 -8.54 -8.06
N ASN A 63 3.88 -7.99 -6.86
CA ASN A 63 2.62 -7.68 -6.17
C ASN A 63 2.72 -6.32 -5.48
N GLN A 64 1.62 -5.90 -4.85
CA GLN A 64 1.56 -4.61 -4.16
C GLN A 64 2.58 -4.43 -3.03
N SER A 65 2.90 -5.48 -2.27
CA SER A 65 3.86 -5.41 -1.17
C SER A 65 5.30 -5.32 -1.68
N SER A 66 5.71 -6.29 -2.50
CA SER A 66 7.06 -6.37 -3.07
C SER A 66 7.46 -5.14 -3.89
N ALA A 67 6.50 -4.48 -4.55
CA ALA A 67 6.77 -3.26 -5.31
C ALA A 67 6.78 -1.99 -4.45
N TRP A 68 5.93 -1.91 -3.43
CA TRP A 68 5.56 -0.61 -2.82
C TRP A 68 5.81 -0.48 -1.32
N SER A 69 6.49 -1.42 -0.67
CA SER A 69 6.86 -1.34 0.76
C SER A 69 7.74 -0.14 1.14
N PHE A 70 8.37 0.52 0.17
CA PHE A 70 9.01 1.83 0.37
C PHE A 70 8.06 2.99 0.10
N LEU A 71 7.47 3.02 -1.10
CA LEU A 71 6.80 4.22 -1.62
C LEU A 71 5.44 4.46 -0.97
N ALA A 72 4.66 3.41 -0.71
CA ALA A 72 3.34 3.53 -0.10
C ALA A 72 3.39 4.18 1.29
N PRO A 73 4.18 3.67 2.26
CA PRO A 73 4.29 4.32 3.57
C PRO A 73 4.94 5.70 3.48
N THR A 74 5.85 5.92 2.53
CA THR A 74 6.47 7.25 2.33
C THR A 74 5.43 8.29 1.92
N LEU A 75 4.57 7.98 0.95
CA LEU A 75 3.49 8.86 0.50
C LEU A 75 2.40 9.03 1.57
N ALA A 76 2.03 7.95 2.25
CA ALA A 76 1.05 8.01 3.34
C ALA A 76 1.53 8.91 4.49
N ASN A 77 2.81 8.80 4.87
CA ASN A 77 3.43 9.68 5.88
C ASN A 77 3.52 11.15 5.41
N ALA A 78 3.57 11.39 4.10
CA ALA A 78 3.48 12.72 3.51
C ALA A 78 2.03 13.25 3.39
N GLY A 79 1.03 12.49 3.85
CA GLY A 79 -0.37 12.90 3.90
C GLY A 79 -1.18 12.63 2.63
N PHE A 80 -0.68 11.76 1.73
CA PHE A 80 -1.44 11.27 0.58
C PHE A 80 -2.33 10.08 0.96
N CYS A 81 -3.50 9.98 0.33
CA CYS A 81 -4.22 8.72 0.27
C CYS A 81 -3.62 7.83 -0.82
N VAL A 82 -3.16 6.65 -0.42
CA VAL A 82 -2.46 5.71 -1.30
C VAL A 82 -3.24 4.41 -1.37
N TYR A 83 -3.50 3.95 -2.59
CA TYR A 83 -4.12 2.66 -2.84
C TYR A 83 -3.28 1.84 -3.81
N THR A 84 -3.40 0.52 -3.69
CA THR A 84 -2.69 -0.45 -4.53
C THR A 84 -3.45 -1.76 -4.52
N PHE A 85 -3.27 -2.53 -5.58
CA PHE A 85 -3.87 -3.86 -5.74
C PHE A 85 -2.88 -4.76 -6.46
N THR A 86 -3.03 -6.07 -6.29
CA THR A 86 -2.30 -7.06 -7.10
C THR A 86 -3.21 -7.56 -8.20
N PHE A 87 -2.84 -7.26 -9.45
CA PHE A 87 -3.66 -7.59 -10.62
C PHE A 87 -3.03 -8.69 -11.47
N GLY A 88 -3.84 -9.35 -12.29
CA GLY A 88 -3.37 -10.29 -13.31
C GLY A 88 -2.68 -11.53 -12.74
N GLN A 89 -3.16 -12.05 -11.61
CA GLN A 89 -2.79 -13.38 -11.13
C GLN A 89 -3.38 -14.47 -12.02
N VAL A 90 -2.71 -15.63 -12.09
CA VAL A 90 -3.18 -16.82 -12.82
C VAL A 90 -3.01 -18.05 -11.94
N PRO A 91 -3.72 -19.17 -12.18
CA PRO A 91 -3.53 -20.38 -11.41
C PRO A 91 -2.05 -20.79 -11.35
N GLY A 92 -1.52 -20.95 -10.15
CA GLY A 92 -0.12 -21.32 -9.93
C GLY A 92 0.88 -20.15 -9.91
N SER A 93 0.45 -18.89 -10.02
CA SER A 93 1.36 -17.74 -9.92
C SER A 93 1.87 -17.44 -8.51
N GLY A 94 1.40 -18.17 -7.50
CA GLY A 94 1.74 -17.90 -6.10
C GLY A 94 1.34 -16.49 -5.71
N SER A 95 2.28 -15.73 -5.15
CA SER A 95 2.02 -14.38 -4.65
C SER A 95 2.17 -13.28 -5.69
N VAL A 96 2.48 -13.59 -6.96
CA VAL A 96 2.71 -12.57 -7.99
C VAL A 96 1.56 -12.44 -8.98
N GLY A 97 1.42 -11.23 -9.51
CA GLY A 97 0.52 -10.84 -10.59
C GLY A 97 1.27 -10.31 -11.82
N GLY A 98 0.52 -9.65 -12.70
CA GLY A 98 1.00 -9.11 -13.97
C GLY A 98 1.28 -10.20 -15.01
N LEU A 99 0.61 -11.35 -14.90
CA LEU A 99 0.81 -12.53 -15.75
C LEU A 99 -0.42 -12.89 -16.61
N ALA A 100 -1.62 -12.49 -16.19
CA ALA A 100 -2.83 -12.71 -16.98
C ALA A 100 -2.82 -11.90 -18.28
N PRO A 101 -3.61 -12.30 -19.30
CA PRO A 101 -3.79 -11.50 -20.51
C PRO A 101 -4.18 -10.04 -20.18
N ARG A 102 -3.67 -9.09 -20.96
CA ARG A 102 -3.94 -7.65 -20.71
C ARG A 102 -5.42 -7.33 -20.64
N ALA A 103 -6.22 -7.87 -21.56
CA ALA A 103 -7.66 -7.61 -21.63
C ALA A 103 -8.42 -8.06 -20.36
N GLU A 104 -7.96 -9.11 -19.70
CA GLU A 104 -8.50 -9.59 -18.42
C GLU A 104 -7.98 -8.74 -17.26
N SER A 105 -6.68 -8.43 -17.28
CA SER A 105 -6.02 -7.61 -16.25
C SER A 105 -6.62 -6.20 -16.15
N THR A 106 -7.05 -5.61 -17.26
CA THR A 106 -7.63 -4.25 -17.29
C THR A 106 -9.06 -4.15 -16.76
N GLN A 107 -9.67 -5.28 -16.38
CA GLN A 107 -11.02 -5.31 -15.78
C GLN A 107 -10.98 -5.41 -14.25
N GLN A 108 -9.78 -5.45 -13.67
CA GLN A 108 -9.51 -5.47 -12.23
C GLN A 108 -9.17 -4.05 -11.78
#